data_AF-A0A255RD75-F1
#
_entry.id   AF-A0A255RD75-F1
#
_cell.length_a   1.000
_cell.length_b   1.000
_cell.length_c   1.000
_cell.angle_alpha   90.00
_cell.angle_beta   90.00
_cell.angle_gamma   90.00
#
_symmetry.space_group_name_H-M   'P 1'
#
loop_
_entity.id
_entity.type
_entity.pdbx_description
1 polymer ?
#
loop_
_entity_poly.entity_id
_entity_poly.type
_entity_poly.pdbx_seq_one_letter_code
_entity_poly.pdbx_strand_id
1 'polypeptide(L)'
;MVQAQTYKIGDVYDKGGVKGVVFYVDDSGEHGLLVSPSGFEGKWCKKEQANNTINCYDEKDGAVNMETIATYIKDNDASWDEFPLFQWARSLGEGWYIPASDELKLLAKAINGGEEYSEKNINKFAKILKKEKGKGFINKGFGHSDDFMNIYSSTEMRDSNGLVFTLFFQESSGSKFGTAMLGKFAKRKGKLILAGQYKNILTGGLTIKTDFGRAVHKF
;
A
#
# COMPACT_ATOMS: atom_id res chain seq x y z
N MET A 1 -33.04 -18.43 -9.26
CA MET A 1 -31.58 -18.33 -9.52
C MET A 1 -31.15 -16.96 -9.02
N VAL A 2 -30.33 -16.90 -7.98
CA VAL A 2 -29.71 -15.62 -7.58
C VAL A 2 -28.60 -15.37 -8.59
N GLN A 3 -28.70 -14.28 -9.35
CA GLN A 3 -27.63 -13.88 -10.26
C GLN A 3 -26.42 -13.49 -9.41
N ALA A 4 -25.25 -14.08 -9.70
CA ALA A 4 -24.03 -13.71 -9.01
C ALA A 4 -23.72 -12.22 -9.26
N GLN A 5 -23.41 -11.48 -8.20
CA GLN A 5 -23.07 -10.08 -8.29
C GLN A 5 -21.64 -9.97 -8.82
N THR A 6 -21.47 -9.30 -9.97
CA THR A 6 -20.15 -8.97 -10.49
C THR A 6 -19.69 -7.59 -10.02
N TYR A 7 -18.39 -7.37 -9.95
CA TYR A 7 -17.75 -6.14 -9.47
C TYR A 7 -16.83 -5.52 -10.51
N LYS A 8 -16.55 -4.24 -10.34
CA LYS A 8 -15.60 -3.46 -11.13
C LYS A 8 -14.68 -2.67 -10.20
N ILE A 9 -13.50 -2.33 -10.72
CA ILE A 9 -12.56 -1.44 -10.01
C ILE A 9 -13.27 -0.14 -9.63
N GLY A 10 -13.20 0.20 -8.34
CA GLY A 10 -13.84 1.36 -7.72
C GLY A 10 -15.20 1.08 -7.10
N ASP A 11 -15.78 -0.12 -7.26
CA ASP A 11 -16.99 -0.50 -6.54
C ASP A 11 -16.71 -0.62 -5.04
N VAL A 12 -17.72 -0.28 -4.23
CA VAL A 12 -17.68 -0.48 -2.78
C VAL A 12 -18.26 -1.86 -2.49
N TYR A 13 -17.44 -2.73 -1.90
CA TYR A 13 -17.87 -3.99 -1.34
C TYR A 13 -18.27 -3.77 0.12
N ASP A 14 -19.44 -4.27 0.53
CA ASP A 14 -19.98 -4.15 1.89
C ASP A 14 -20.86 -5.37 2.18
N LYS A 15 -20.24 -6.50 2.52
CA LYS A 15 -20.91 -7.80 2.78
C LYS A 15 -20.20 -8.57 3.88
N GLY A 16 -20.96 -9.30 4.69
CA GLY A 16 -20.40 -10.22 5.71
C GLY A 16 -19.49 -9.54 6.76
N GLY A 17 -19.68 -8.24 7.01
CA GLY A 17 -18.82 -7.47 7.91
C GLY A 17 -17.50 -6.99 7.27
N VAL A 18 -17.25 -7.31 6.01
CA VAL A 18 -16.11 -6.81 5.24
C VAL A 18 -16.55 -5.63 4.39
N LYS A 19 -15.85 -4.51 4.54
CA LYS A 19 -16.10 -3.29 3.78
C LYS A 19 -14.81 -2.73 3.18
N GLY A 20 -14.78 -2.58 1.85
CA GLY A 20 -13.61 -2.11 1.12
C GLY A 20 -13.91 -1.63 -0.29
N VAL A 21 -12.90 -1.11 -0.99
CA VAL A 21 -13.04 -0.67 -2.38
C VAL A 21 -12.32 -1.65 -3.30
N VAL A 22 -13.02 -2.15 -4.31
CA VAL A 22 -12.48 -3.10 -5.28
C VAL A 22 -11.36 -2.42 -6.09
N PHE A 23 -10.17 -3.03 -6.14
CA PHE A 23 -9.08 -2.55 -7.01
C PHE A 23 -8.57 -3.62 -7.99
N TYR A 24 -8.97 -4.86 -7.80
CA TYR A 24 -8.73 -5.96 -8.73
C TYR A 24 -9.95 -6.88 -8.75
N VAL A 25 -10.23 -7.45 -9.91
CA VAL A 25 -11.30 -8.42 -10.14
C VAL A 25 -10.72 -9.51 -11.04
N ASP A 26 -11.01 -10.77 -10.74
CA ASP A 26 -10.60 -11.90 -11.56
C ASP A 26 -11.45 -12.04 -12.85
N ASP A 27 -11.17 -13.08 -13.63
CA ASP A 27 -11.85 -13.32 -14.92
C ASP A 27 -13.35 -13.62 -14.76
N SER A 28 -13.79 -14.09 -13.60
CA SER A 28 -15.21 -14.35 -13.33
C SER A 28 -16.00 -13.06 -13.11
N GLY A 29 -15.34 -12.01 -12.63
CA GLY A 29 -16.00 -10.78 -12.22
C GLY A 29 -16.57 -10.83 -10.79
N GLU A 30 -16.57 -12.00 -10.13
CA GLU A 30 -17.26 -12.23 -8.85
C GLU A 30 -16.33 -12.06 -7.65
N HIS A 31 -15.03 -12.32 -7.85
CA HIS A 31 -14.01 -12.29 -6.81
C HIS A 31 -12.86 -11.35 -7.17
N GLY A 32 -12.07 -10.97 -6.17
CA GLY A 32 -10.91 -10.12 -6.39
C GLY A 32 -10.28 -9.60 -5.11
N LEU A 33 -9.73 -8.39 -5.20
CA LEU A 33 -9.07 -7.73 -4.08
C LEU A 33 -9.72 -6.39 -3.74
N LEU A 34 -9.94 -6.20 -2.44
CA LEU A 34 -10.37 -4.95 -1.83
C LEU A 34 -9.18 -4.20 -1.24
N VAL A 35 -9.19 -2.88 -1.32
CA VAL A 35 -8.30 -2.02 -0.53
C VAL A 35 -9.10 -1.37 0.60
N SER A 36 -8.48 -1.31 1.77
CA SER A 36 -9.02 -0.61 2.95
C SER A 36 -9.24 0.88 2.69
N PRO A 37 -10.41 1.44 3.06
CA PRO A 37 -10.63 2.89 3.04
C PRO A 37 -9.71 3.62 4.01
N SER A 38 -9.59 3.08 5.22
CA SER A 38 -8.63 3.51 6.22
C SER A 38 -7.20 3.22 5.75
N GLY A 39 -6.25 3.90 6.36
CA GLY A 39 -4.88 3.43 6.28
C GLY A 39 -4.09 3.91 7.48
N PHE A 40 -2.83 3.52 7.50
CA PHE A 40 -2.03 3.52 8.71
C PHE A 40 -0.79 4.37 8.57
N GLU A 41 -0.52 5.23 9.54
CA GLU A 41 0.74 5.96 9.64
C GLU A 41 1.54 5.33 10.76
N GLY A 42 2.60 4.63 10.40
CA GLY A 42 3.45 3.94 11.38
C GLY A 42 4.45 3.02 10.72
N LYS A 43 5.19 2.30 11.56
CA LYS A 43 6.32 1.47 11.11
C LYS A 43 5.87 0.11 10.58
N TRP A 44 6.64 -0.45 9.67
CA TRP A 44 6.52 -1.85 9.26
C TRP A 44 6.88 -2.79 10.44
N CYS A 45 8.02 -2.54 11.10
CA CYS A 45 8.46 -3.18 12.35
C CYS A 45 9.10 -2.13 13.30
N LYS A 46 8.95 -2.32 14.62
CA LYS A 46 9.50 -1.42 15.66
C LYS A 46 10.94 -1.74 16.06
N LYS A 47 11.38 -3.01 15.99
CA LYS A 47 12.70 -3.43 16.47
C LYS A 47 13.80 -2.82 15.58
N GLU A 48 14.79 -2.16 16.17
CA GLU A 48 16.07 -1.90 15.50
C GLU A 48 16.91 -3.18 15.47
N GLN A 49 16.48 -4.18 14.71
CA GLN A 49 17.33 -5.30 14.36
C GLN A 49 17.94 -5.00 12.99
N ALA A 50 18.91 -4.09 12.97
CA ALA A 50 19.79 -4.01 11.81
C ALA A 50 20.35 -5.43 11.59
N ASN A 51 19.90 -6.08 10.51
CA ASN A 51 20.34 -7.38 9.96
C ASN A 51 19.40 -8.60 10.11
N ASN A 52 18.20 -8.49 10.69
CA ASN A 52 17.26 -9.63 10.72
C ASN A 52 16.17 -9.51 9.64
N THR A 53 16.15 -10.48 8.72
CA THR A 53 15.05 -10.73 7.78
C THR A 53 14.01 -11.62 8.44
N ILE A 54 12.73 -11.29 8.25
CA ILE A 54 11.60 -12.10 8.74
C ILE A 54 11.24 -13.21 7.74
N ASN A 55 11.79 -13.10 6.52
CA ASN A 55 11.58 -13.99 5.39
C ASN A 55 10.18 -13.87 4.76
N CYS A 56 9.59 -12.68 4.82
CA CYS A 56 8.34 -12.36 4.12
C CYS A 56 8.61 -12.20 2.62
N TYR A 57 8.85 -13.28 1.90
CA TYR A 57 9.29 -13.25 0.50
C TYR A 57 8.19 -13.55 -0.52
N ASP A 58 6.94 -13.75 -0.09
CA ASP A 58 5.86 -13.97 -1.05
C ASP A 58 5.58 -12.65 -1.78
N GLU A 59 5.79 -12.66 -3.09
CA GLU A 59 5.56 -11.49 -3.94
C GLU A 59 4.11 -11.39 -4.39
N LYS A 60 3.34 -12.48 -4.33
CA LYS A 60 1.99 -12.60 -4.93
C LYS A 60 0.87 -12.46 -3.92
N ASP A 61 1.09 -12.92 -2.70
CA ASP A 61 0.05 -13.06 -1.70
C ASP A 61 0.49 -12.54 -0.34
N GLY A 62 0.03 -11.34 0.01
CA GLY A 62 0.36 -10.72 1.29
C GLY A 62 -0.17 -11.48 2.50
N ALA A 63 -1.17 -12.35 2.33
CA ALA A 63 -1.66 -13.22 3.40
C ALA A 63 -0.60 -14.25 3.82
N VAL A 64 0.18 -14.79 2.86
CA VAL A 64 1.29 -15.71 3.16
C VAL A 64 2.39 -15.02 3.97
N ASN A 65 2.67 -13.75 3.67
CA ASN A 65 3.60 -12.96 4.47
C ASN A 65 3.06 -12.66 5.87
N MET A 66 1.74 -12.44 6.02
CA MET A 66 1.11 -12.28 7.33
C MET A 66 1.27 -13.54 8.20
N GLU A 67 1.12 -14.74 7.62
CA GLU A 67 1.36 -16.01 8.33
C GLU A 67 2.84 -16.22 8.69
N THR A 68 3.75 -15.76 7.82
CA THR A 68 5.18 -15.74 8.11
C THR A 68 5.48 -14.89 9.36
N ILE A 69 4.84 -13.73 9.50
CA ILE A 69 4.99 -12.88 10.70
C ILE A 69 4.39 -13.56 11.93
N ALA A 70 3.22 -14.19 11.81
CA ALA A 70 2.62 -14.93 12.91
C ALA A 70 3.53 -16.06 13.41
N THR A 71 4.16 -16.77 12.47
CA THR A 71 5.15 -17.82 12.76
C THR A 71 6.39 -17.24 13.44
N TYR A 72 6.95 -16.15 12.91
CA TYR A 72 8.08 -15.44 13.52
C TYR A 72 7.79 -15.03 14.96
N ILE A 73 6.60 -14.47 15.21
CA ILE A 73 6.16 -14.04 16.53
C ILE A 73 6.19 -15.20 17.52
N LYS A 74 5.62 -16.34 17.12
CA LYS A 74 5.58 -17.56 17.93
C LYS A 74 6.97 -18.12 18.21
N ASP A 75 7.84 -18.16 17.20
CA ASP A 75 9.15 -18.81 17.29
C ASP A 75 10.19 -17.96 18.05
N ASN A 76 9.96 -16.65 18.17
CA ASN A 76 10.91 -15.69 18.77
C ASN A 76 10.41 -15.01 20.04
N ASP A 77 9.31 -15.49 20.64
CA ASP A 77 8.66 -14.88 21.81
C ASP A 77 8.44 -13.36 21.63
N ALA A 78 8.04 -12.98 20.42
CA ALA A 78 7.79 -11.58 20.05
C ALA A 78 6.29 -11.24 20.25
N SER A 79 5.93 -9.99 19.98
CA SER A 79 4.53 -9.54 20.00
C SER A 79 4.12 -8.88 18.68
N TRP A 80 2.82 -8.95 18.38
CA TRP A 80 2.22 -8.15 17.30
C TRP A 80 2.44 -6.64 17.46
N ASP A 81 2.61 -6.16 18.69
CA ASP A 81 2.94 -4.76 18.95
C ASP A 81 4.27 -4.36 18.29
N GLU A 82 5.17 -5.31 18.03
CA GLU A 82 6.43 -5.05 17.32
C GLU A 82 6.23 -4.87 15.81
N PHE A 83 5.08 -5.29 15.28
CA PHE A 83 4.69 -5.24 13.87
C PHE A 83 3.45 -4.37 13.67
N PRO A 84 3.50 -3.06 13.97
CA PRO A 84 2.31 -2.26 14.16
C PRO A 84 1.50 -2.08 12.86
N LEU A 85 2.15 -2.10 11.70
CA LEU A 85 1.47 -2.12 10.40
C LEU A 85 0.60 -3.39 10.24
N PHE A 86 1.12 -4.55 10.59
CA PHE A 86 0.42 -5.83 10.46
C PHE A 86 -0.64 -6.02 11.55
N GLN A 87 -0.35 -5.58 12.77
CA GLN A 87 -1.31 -5.50 13.85
C GLN A 87 -2.51 -4.62 13.46
N TRP A 88 -2.25 -3.47 12.83
CA TRP A 88 -3.31 -2.61 12.32
C TRP A 88 -4.15 -3.32 11.26
N ALA A 89 -3.56 -4.01 10.29
CA ALA A 89 -4.33 -4.76 9.30
C ALA A 89 -5.27 -5.78 9.95
N ARG A 90 -4.77 -6.55 10.93
CA ARG A 90 -5.59 -7.50 11.71
C ARG A 90 -6.73 -6.83 12.48
N SER A 91 -6.53 -5.59 12.95
CA SER A 91 -7.56 -4.84 13.67
C SER A 91 -8.76 -4.44 12.81
N LEU A 92 -8.64 -4.52 11.47
CA LEU A 92 -9.74 -4.24 10.54
C LEU A 92 -10.75 -5.40 10.42
N GLY A 93 -10.43 -6.57 10.98
CA GLY A 93 -11.24 -7.77 10.91
C GLY A 93 -10.50 -8.94 10.26
N GLU A 94 -11.13 -10.12 10.28
CA GLU A 94 -10.56 -11.34 9.71
C GLU A 94 -10.33 -11.22 8.19
N GLY A 95 -9.20 -11.75 7.72
CA GLY A 95 -8.81 -11.76 6.30
C GLY A 95 -8.16 -10.49 5.77
N TRP A 96 -8.05 -9.42 6.57
CA TRP A 96 -7.28 -8.23 6.19
C TRP A 96 -5.78 -8.46 6.40
N TYR A 97 -4.99 -8.14 5.37
CA TYR A 97 -3.53 -8.28 5.40
C TYR A 97 -2.83 -7.13 4.69
N ILE A 98 -1.51 -7.02 4.84
CA ILE A 98 -0.71 -6.04 4.12
C ILE A 98 -0.33 -6.62 2.75
N PRO A 99 -0.62 -5.91 1.64
CA PRO A 99 -0.44 -6.45 0.30
C PRO A 99 1.02 -6.81 0.02
N ALA A 100 1.21 -7.89 -0.73
CA ALA A 100 2.50 -8.22 -1.31
C ALA A 100 2.87 -7.29 -2.47
N SER A 101 4.09 -7.42 -2.98
CA SER A 101 4.64 -6.57 -4.03
C SER A 101 3.80 -6.58 -5.32
N ASP A 102 3.29 -7.74 -5.75
CA ASP A 102 2.48 -7.84 -6.96
C ASP A 102 1.07 -7.31 -6.76
N GLU A 103 0.49 -7.49 -5.57
CA GLU A 103 -0.81 -6.87 -5.22
C GLU A 103 -0.69 -5.34 -5.20
N LEU A 104 0.44 -4.78 -4.75
CA LEU A 104 0.71 -3.35 -4.88
C LEU A 104 0.88 -2.90 -6.32
N LYS A 105 1.46 -3.71 -7.21
CA LYS A 105 1.51 -3.40 -8.66
C LYS A 105 0.09 -3.34 -9.25
N LEU A 106 -0.78 -4.27 -8.86
CA LEU A 106 -2.20 -4.25 -9.24
C LEU A 106 -2.90 -2.98 -8.73
N LEU A 107 -2.70 -2.63 -7.46
CA LEU A 107 -3.24 -1.40 -6.87
C LEU A 107 -2.74 -0.15 -7.61
N ALA A 108 -1.43 -0.07 -7.90
CA ALA A 108 -0.82 1.05 -8.61
C ALA A 108 -1.46 1.24 -10.00
N LYS A 109 -1.62 0.14 -10.75
CA LYS A 109 -2.29 0.14 -12.05
C LYS A 109 -3.75 0.58 -11.95
N ALA A 110 -4.48 0.09 -10.95
CA ALA A 110 -5.88 0.41 -10.71
C ALA A 110 -6.08 1.90 -10.41
N ILE A 111 -5.27 2.49 -9.52
CA ILE A 111 -5.41 3.90 -9.13
C ILE A 111 -4.89 4.86 -10.20
N ASN A 112 -3.90 4.45 -11.00
CA ASN A 112 -3.45 5.22 -12.17
C ASN A 112 -4.42 5.10 -13.35
N GLY A 113 -5.17 4.00 -13.45
CA GLY A 113 -5.90 3.64 -14.67
C GLY A 113 -4.97 3.27 -15.83
N GLY A 114 -3.74 2.83 -15.55
CA GLY A 114 -2.69 2.55 -16.53
C GLY A 114 -1.28 2.54 -15.92
N GLU A 115 -0.25 2.46 -16.78
CA GLU A 115 1.16 2.39 -16.36
C GLU A 115 1.76 3.77 -16.00
N GLU A 116 1.27 4.84 -16.63
CA GLU A 116 1.78 6.20 -16.42
C GLU A 116 1.06 6.89 -15.27
N TYR A 117 1.80 7.71 -14.51
CA TYR A 117 1.22 8.45 -13.40
C TYR A 117 0.09 9.38 -13.85
N SER A 118 -1.07 9.24 -13.22
CA SER A 118 -2.24 10.07 -13.49
C SER A 118 -2.85 10.57 -12.18
N GLU A 119 -2.44 11.76 -11.76
CA GLU A 119 -2.99 12.42 -10.57
C GLU A 119 -4.52 12.54 -10.64
N LYS A 120 -5.07 12.76 -11.84
CA LYS A 120 -6.52 12.80 -12.07
C LYS A 120 -7.20 11.49 -11.67
N ASN A 121 -6.64 10.35 -12.08
CA ASN A 121 -7.21 9.03 -11.80
C ASN A 121 -7.01 8.65 -10.33
N ILE A 122 -5.83 8.93 -9.78
CA ILE A 122 -5.56 8.73 -8.35
C ILE A 122 -6.53 9.56 -7.50
N ASN A 123 -6.78 10.82 -7.86
CA ASN A 123 -7.76 11.67 -7.19
C ASN A 123 -9.20 11.18 -7.36
N LYS A 124 -9.55 10.58 -8.51
CA LYS A 124 -10.87 9.95 -8.72
C LYS A 124 -11.06 8.77 -7.77
N PHE A 125 -10.07 7.88 -7.68
CA PHE A 125 -10.12 6.73 -6.76
C PHE A 125 -10.11 7.21 -5.29
N ALA A 126 -9.27 8.19 -4.95
CA ALA A 126 -9.21 8.76 -3.62
C ALA A 126 -10.53 9.40 -3.16
N LYS A 127 -11.35 9.93 -4.10
CA LYS A 127 -12.71 10.41 -3.76
C LYS A 127 -13.63 9.28 -3.32
N ILE A 128 -13.46 8.06 -3.85
CA ILE A 128 -14.22 6.88 -3.43
C ILE A 128 -13.84 6.54 -1.99
N LEU A 129 -12.54 6.42 -1.69
CA LEU A 129 -12.05 6.16 -0.33
C LEU A 129 -12.55 7.22 0.67
N LYS A 130 -12.54 8.50 0.30
CA LYS A 130 -13.03 9.59 1.15
C LYS A 130 -14.54 9.54 1.42
N LYS A 131 -15.35 9.06 0.47
CA LYS A 131 -16.79 8.83 0.70
C LYS A 131 -17.00 7.75 1.76
N GLU A 132 -16.12 6.76 1.80
CA GLU A 132 -16.06 5.73 2.85
C GLU A 132 -15.28 6.19 4.09
N LYS A 133 -15.18 7.51 4.33
CA LYS A 133 -14.47 8.14 5.47
C LYS A 133 -12.99 7.77 5.58
N GLY A 134 -12.40 7.30 4.49
CA GLY A 134 -11.01 6.90 4.37
C GLY A 134 -10.06 8.02 3.96
N LYS A 135 -8.77 7.68 3.87
CA LYS A 135 -7.72 8.59 3.39
C LYS A 135 -7.47 8.37 1.89
N GLY A 136 -7.05 9.41 1.17
CA GLY A 136 -6.60 9.28 -0.24
C GLY A 136 -5.18 8.72 -0.37
N PHE A 137 -4.55 8.86 -1.53
CA PHE A 137 -3.15 8.44 -1.78
C PHE A 137 -2.16 9.60 -1.85
N ILE A 138 -2.66 10.83 -1.87
CA ILE A 138 -1.84 12.03 -2.03
C ILE A 138 -1.85 12.80 -0.71
N ASN A 139 -0.66 13.05 -0.18
CA ASN A 139 -0.45 13.97 0.93
C ASN A 139 -0.42 15.40 0.39
N LYS A 140 -1.29 16.26 0.91
CA LYS A 140 -1.36 17.66 0.51
C LYS A 140 -0.45 18.48 1.40
N GLY A 141 0.70 18.88 0.87
CA GLY A 141 1.66 19.69 1.59
C GLY A 141 1.15 21.13 1.77
N PHE A 142 1.43 21.75 2.92
CA PHE A 142 1.27 23.19 3.08
C PHE A 142 2.47 23.89 2.42
N GLY A 143 2.28 24.46 1.23
CA GLY A 143 3.34 25.18 0.49
C GLY A 143 4.33 24.32 -0.30
N HIS A 144 4.20 22.99 -0.25
CA HIS A 144 4.97 22.03 -1.07
C HIS A 144 4.08 21.38 -2.16
N SER A 145 4.69 20.61 -3.07
CA SER A 145 3.94 19.82 -4.07
C SER A 145 3.14 18.72 -3.38
N ASP A 146 1.90 18.51 -3.83
CA ASP A 146 1.10 17.34 -3.50
C ASP A 146 1.89 16.07 -3.86
N ASP A 147 2.17 15.22 -2.86
CA ASP A 147 3.04 14.05 -3.01
C ASP A 147 2.26 12.74 -2.82
N PHE A 148 2.53 11.77 -3.69
CA PHE A 148 2.04 10.41 -3.50
C PHE A 148 2.63 9.85 -2.21
N MET A 149 1.77 9.33 -1.33
CA MET A 149 2.18 8.65 -0.11
C MET A 149 2.84 7.33 -0.47
N ASN A 150 4.02 7.08 0.09
CA ASN A 150 4.69 5.80 -0.09
C ASN A 150 3.88 4.70 0.59
N ILE A 151 3.72 3.55 -0.07
CA ILE A 151 2.92 2.44 0.45
C ILE A 151 3.80 1.22 0.66
N TYR A 152 3.84 0.71 1.89
CA TYR A 152 4.58 -0.50 2.20
C TYR A 152 3.95 -1.75 1.60
N SER A 153 4.81 -2.62 1.09
CA SER A 153 4.52 -4.03 0.88
C SER A 153 4.71 -4.82 2.18
N SER A 154 4.08 -5.99 2.29
CA SER A 154 4.49 -7.03 3.23
C SER A 154 5.76 -7.75 2.79
N THR A 155 6.13 -7.64 1.51
CA THR A 155 7.27 -8.35 0.91
C THR A 155 8.61 -7.68 1.26
N GLU A 156 9.45 -8.43 1.96
CA GLU A 156 10.88 -8.17 2.10
C GLU A 156 11.64 -8.50 0.82
N MET A 157 12.65 -7.71 0.50
CA MET A 157 13.62 -8.01 -0.55
C MET A 157 14.63 -9.03 -0.04
N ARG A 158 14.86 -10.08 -0.82
CA ARG A 158 15.91 -11.08 -0.54
C ARG A 158 17.29 -10.42 -0.51
N ASP A 159 18.15 -10.91 0.38
CA ASP A 159 19.57 -10.52 0.49
C ASP A 159 19.82 -9.01 0.66
N SER A 160 18.83 -8.29 1.20
CA SER A 160 18.81 -6.83 1.25
C SER A 160 18.94 -6.24 2.65
N ASN A 161 19.26 -7.07 3.66
CA ASN A 161 19.28 -6.70 5.07
C ASN A 161 17.95 -6.07 5.55
N GLY A 162 16.83 -6.70 5.15
CA GLY A 162 15.48 -6.32 5.58
C GLY A 162 14.89 -5.12 4.86
N LEU A 163 15.32 -4.79 3.63
CA LEU A 163 14.58 -3.81 2.82
C LEU A 163 13.20 -4.38 2.48
N VAL A 164 12.18 -3.53 2.51
CA VAL A 164 10.82 -3.87 2.08
C VAL A 164 10.49 -3.17 0.79
N PHE A 165 9.81 -3.89 -0.10
CA PHE A 165 9.28 -3.27 -1.30
C PHE A 165 8.30 -2.16 -0.92
N THR A 166 8.47 -1.00 -1.54
CA THR A 166 7.62 0.16 -1.28
C THR A 166 7.19 0.74 -2.60
N LEU A 167 5.90 1.05 -2.72
CA LEU A 167 5.33 1.74 -3.87
C LEU A 167 5.48 3.24 -3.66
N PHE A 168 6.10 3.94 -4.61
CA PHE A 168 6.27 5.39 -4.55
C PHE A 168 6.20 6.02 -5.94
N PHE A 169 5.97 7.33 -5.97
CA PHE A 169 6.03 8.08 -7.22
C PHE A 169 7.48 8.44 -7.57
N GLN A 170 7.95 7.93 -8.72
CA GLN A 170 9.21 8.35 -9.32
C GLN A 170 8.94 9.37 -10.41
N GLU A 171 9.34 10.61 -10.12
CA GLU A 171 9.23 11.71 -11.07
C GLU A 171 10.31 11.61 -12.15
N SER A 172 9.89 11.86 -13.41
CA SER A 172 10.80 11.92 -14.56
C SER A 172 11.73 13.13 -14.50
N SER A 173 12.95 13.01 -15.03
CA SER A 173 13.97 14.08 -14.95
C SER A 173 13.50 15.43 -15.50
N GLY A 174 12.78 15.44 -16.63
CA GLY A 174 12.21 16.67 -17.20
C GLY A 174 11.10 17.29 -16.33
N SER A 175 10.33 16.48 -15.62
CA SER A 175 9.32 16.94 -14.68
C SER A 175 9.94 17.57 -13.43
N LYS A 176 11.03 16.99 -12.90
CA LYS A 176 11.74 17.52 -11.72
C LYS A 176 12.17 18.97 -11.90
N PHE A 177 12.69 19.31 -13.08
CA PHE A 177 13.06 20.69 -13.41
C PHE A 177 11.85 21.63 -13.39
N GLY A 178 10.72 21.20 -13.96
CA GLY A 178 9.47 21.96 -13.93
C GLY A 178 8.93 22.15 -12.52
N THR A 179 8.97 21.12 -11.68
CA THR A 179 8.56 21.17 -10.27
C THR A 179 9.46 22.11 -9.46
N ALA A 180 10.76 22.13 -9.71
CA ALA A 180 11.68 23.08 -9.07
C ALA A 180 11.38 24.55 -9.42
N MET A 181 10.93 24.82 -10.66
CA MET A 181 10.63 26.17 -11.14
C MET A 181 9.21 26.65 -10.78
N LEU A 182 8.20 25.78 -10.87
CA LEU A 182 6.78 26.14 -10.78
C LEU A 182 6.08 25.63 -9.51
N GLY A 183 6.78 24.86 -8.68
CA GLY A 183 6.24 24.29 -7.45
C GLY A 183 4.94 23.53 -7.70
N LYS A 184 3.91 23.82 -6.89
CA LYS A 184 2.59 23.17 -6.97
C LYS A 184 1.83 23.36 -8.29
N PHE A 185 2.25 24.29 -9.14
CA PHE A 185 1.63 24.53 -10.44
C PHE A 185 2.25 23.68 -11.56
N ALA A 186 3.34 22.96 -11.27
CA ALA A 186 3.98 22.07 -12.22
C ALA A 186 3.11 20.83 -12.49
N LYS A 187 2.94 20.49 -13.77
CA LYS A 187 2.36 19.20 -14.14
C LYS A 187 3.41 18.11 -13.97
N ARG A 188 3.21 17.25 -12.96
CA ARG A 188 4.12 16.14 -12.67
C ARG A 188 3.96 15.01 -13.67
N LYS A 189 5.08 14.47 -14.14
CA LYS A 189 5.15 13.27 -15.00
C LYS A 189 6.11 12.26 -14.41
N GLY A 190 5.73 10.98 -14.44
CA GLY A 190 6.51 9.90 -13.88
C GLY A 190 5.69 8.61 -13.80
N LYS A 191 6.11 7.71 -12.91
CA LYS A 191 5.45 6.41 -12.71
C LYS A 191 5.31 6.11 -11.23
N LEU A 192 4.30 5.31 -10.89
CA LEU A 192 4.31 4.62 -9.60
C LEU A 192 5.18 3.38 -9.77
N ILE A 193 6.26 3.29 -8.99
CA ILE A 193 7.21 2.18 -9.07
C ILE A 193 7.37 1.51 -7.72
N LEU A 194 7.73 0.23 -7.78
CA LEU A 194 8.05 -0.56 -6.62
C LEU A 194 9.56 -0.74 -6.53
N ALA A 195 10.16 -0.37 -5.39
CA ALA A 195 11.57 -0.67 -5.11
C ALA A 195 11.80 -0.82 -3.60
N GLY A 196 12.93 -1.42 -3.22
CA GLY A 196 13.42 -1.36 -1.85
C GLY A 196 13.84 0.05 -1.52
N GLN A 197 13.04 0.75 -0.73
CA GLN A 197 13.35 2.12 -0.30
C GLN A 197 13.63 2.17 1.20
N TYR A 198 12.97 1.32 1.98
CA TYR A 198 12.98 1.38 3.43
C TYR A 198 13.41 0.04 4.00
N LYS A 199 14.25 0.09 5.03
CA LYS A 199 14.39 -1.08 5.91
C LYS A 199 13.07 -1.27 6.65
N ASN A 200 12.72 -2.52 6.91
CA ASN A 200 11.60 -2.95 7.75
C ASN A 200 11.55 -2.23 9.13
N ILE A 201 12.65 -1.62 9.58
CA ILE A 201 12.80 -0.91 10.86
C ILE A 201 12.57 0.62 10.82
N LEU A 202 12.40 1.21 9.64
CA LEU A 202 12.41 2.65 9.34
C LEU A 202 13.57 3.46 9.94
N THR A 203 14.46 3.89 9.05
CA THR A 203 15.65 4.72 9.29
C THR A 203 15.31 6.10 9.86
N GLY A 204 15.99 6.50 10.93
CA GLY A 204 16.06 7.88 11.44
C GLY A 204 16.77 8.85 10.49
N GLY A 205 16.24 9.04 9.28
CA GLY A 205 16.71 10.02 8.30
C GLY A 205 15.68 11.13 8.09
N LEU A 206 16.15 12.39 8.05
CA LEU A 206 15.35 13.59 7.84
C LEU A 206 14.64 13.59 6.48
N THR A 207 13.45 13.02 6.40
CA THR A 207 12.32 13.64 5.70
C THR A 207 11.03 12.94 6.09
N ILE A 208 10.07 13.74 6.55
CA ILE A 208 8.70 13.37 6.89
C ILE A 208 7.97 13.02 5.58
N LYS A 209 8.35 11.93 4.91
CA LYS A 209 7.47 11.28 3.96
C LYS A 209 6.66 10.30 4.77
N THR A 210 5.38 10.61 4.95
CA THR A 210 4.42 9.75 5.67
C THR A 210 4.31 8.43 4.92
N ASP A 211 5.12 7.46 5.30
CA ASP A 211 4.97 6.10 4.84
C ASP A 211 3.66 5.55 5.38
N PHE A 212 2.89 4.92 4.50
CA PHE A 212 1.47 4.72 4.67
C PHE A 212 1.09 3.25 4.43
N GLY A 213 0.48 2.63 5.43
CA GLY A 213 -0.09 1.30 5.33
C GLY A 213 -1.42 1.29 4.58
N ARG A 214 -1.57 0.35 3.65
CA ARG A 214 -2.85 -0.06 3.09
C ARG A 214 -3.01 -1.55 3.35
N ALA A 215 -4.16 -1.94 3.88
CA ALA A 215 -4.55 -3.34 3.98
C ALA A 215 -5.38 -3.74 2.76
N VAL A 216 -5.28 -5.01 2.41
CA VAL A 216 -6.00 -5.69 1.33
C VAL A 216 -6.78 -6.88 1.90
N HIS A 217 -7.87 -7.23 1.22
CA HIS A 217 -8.73 -8.37 1.56
C HIS A 217 -9.20 -9.07 0.28
N LYS A 218 -9.33 -10.40 0.31
CA LYS A 218 -9.86 -11.22 -0.79
C LYS A 218 -11.36 -11.44 -0.59
N PHE A 219 -12.16 -11.10 -1.59
CA PHE A 219 -13.62 -11.20 -1.52
C PHE A 219 -14.21 -12.14 -2.57
#